data_AF-A0A2M8P5P0-F1
#
_entry.id   AF-A0A2M8P5P0-F1
#
_cell.length_a   1.000
_cell.length_b   1.000
_cell.length_c   1.000
_cell.angle_alpha   90.00
_cell.angle_beta   90.00
_cell.angle_gamma   90.00
#
_symmetry.space_group_name_H-M   'P 1'
#
loop_
_entity.id
_entity.type
_entity.pdbx_description
1 polymer ?
#
loop_
_entity_poly.entity_id
_entity_poly.type
_entity_poly.pdbx_seq_one_letter_code
_entity_poly.pdbx_strand_id
1 'polypeptide(L)'
;MDPDNRWTSDGRLVCFSDLGFIAKKSDDEITVFVNSITSGQPVSDATVSFISTNNQQVFHAVTDGEGVAKFSDMSKQAANFKVNLITATSGEEF
;
A
#
# COMPACT_ATOMS: atom_id res chain seq x y z
N MET A 1 -28.32 -33.14 4.17
CA MET A 1 -27.59 -31.88 4.45
C MET A 1 -27.10 -32.00 5.88
N ASP A 2 -25.90 -32.53 6.06
CA ASP A 2 -25.35 -32.87 7.37
C ASP A 2 -24.99 -31.61 8.18
N PRO A 3 -25.46 -31.49 9.43
CA PRO A 3 -25.22 -30.32 10.29
C PRO A 3 -23.78 -30.20 10.81
N ASP A 4 -22.93 -31.20 10.60
CA ASP A 4 -21.57 -31.29 11.17
C ASP A 4 -20.48 -30.58 10.34
N ASN A 5 -20.76 -30.13 9.10
CA ASN A 5 -19.75 -29.51 8.23
C ASN A 5 -19.70 -27.96 8.33
N ARG A 6 -20.10 -27.40 9.47
CA ARG A 6 -20.29 -25.94 9.63
C ARG A 6 -19.06 -25.20 10.16
N TRP A 7 -17.98 -25.91 10.48
CA TRP A 7 -16.77 -25.35 11.10
C TRP A 7 -15.53 -26.08 10.60
N THR A 8 -14.79 -25.48 9.66
CA THR A 8 -13.31 -25.59 9.50
C THR A 8 -12.90 -24.94 8.17
N SER A 9 -13.09 -23.63 8.05
CA SER A 9 -12.34 -22.86 7.08
C SER A 9 -11.71 -21.70 7.82
N ASP A 10 -10.45 -21.90 8.22
CA ASP A 10 -9.58 -20.82 8.68
C ASP A 10 -8.83 -20.29 7.45
N GLY A 11 -8.95 -19.00 7.19
CA GLY A 11 -8.32 -18.33 6.06
C GLY A 11 -7.23 -17.40 6.56
N ARG A 12 -6.01 -17.55 6.03
CA ARG A 12 -4.88 -16.67 6.35
C ARG A 12 -4.43 -15.94 5.10
N LEU A 13 -4.26 -14.63 5.20
CA LEU A 13 -3.61 -13.83 4.17
C LEU A 13 -2.11 -13.81 4.47
N VAL A 14 -1.31 -14.22 3.50
CA VAL A 14 0.16 -14.18 3.58
C VAL A 14 0.65 -13.35 2.40
N CYS A 15 1.46 -12.33 2.69
CA CYS A 15 2.19 -11.57 1.69
C CYS A 15 3.65 -12.06 1.70
N PHE A 16 4.19 -12.34 0.52
CA PHE A 16 5.58 -12.72 0.34
C PHE A 16 6.24 -11.70 -0.59
N SER A 17 7.08 -10.86 0.00
CA SER A 17 7.75 -9.76 -0.69
C SER A 17 9.03 -9.40 0.04
N ASP A 18 10.03 -8.90 -0.69
CA ASP A 18 11.16 -8.20 -0.08
C ASP A 18 10.87 -6.71 0.13
N LEU A 19 9.72 -6.19 -0.31
CA LEU A 19 9.34 -4.80 -0.11
C LEU A 19 8.65 -4.62 1.25
N GLY A 20 9.27 -3.84 2.12
CA GLY A 20 8.67 -3.32 3.34
C GLY A 20 8.36 -1.84 3.15
N PHE A 21 7.22 -1.37 3.67
CA PHE A 21 6.93 0.06 3.66
C PHE A 21 6.16 0.52 4.89
N ILE A 22 6.33 1.80 5.20
CA ILE A 22 5.63 2.49 6.28
C ILE A 22 4.93 3.70 5.68
N ALA A 23 3.62 3.78 5.89
CA ALA A 23 2.80 4.91 5.49
C ALA A 23 2.45 5.79 6.69
N LYS A 24 2.68 7.09 6.57
CA LYS A 24 2.28 8.10 7.56
C LYS A 24 1.30 9.07 6.92
N LYS A 25 0.08 9.12 7.46
CA LYS A 25 -0.93 10.10 7.10
C LYS A 25 -0.85 11.33 8.01
N SER A 26 -0.89 12.51 7.41
CA SER A 26 -1.11 13.82 8.04
C SER A 26 -2.43 14.41 7.54
N ASP A 27 -2.74 15.67 7.87
CA ASP A 27 -4.04 16.27 7.54
C ASP A 27 -4.33 16.34 6.04
N ASP A 28 -3.34 16.71 5.22
CA ASP A 28 -3.50 16.89 3.75
C ASP A 28 -2.44 16.14 2.92
N GLU A 29 -1.71 15.22 3.55
CA GLU A 29 -0.62 14.48 2.91
C GLU A 29 -0.50 13.04 3.45
N ILE A 30 -0.14 12.10 2.58
CA ILE A 30 0.40 10.79 2.99
C ILE A 30 1.83 10.66 2.45
N THR A 31 2.76 10.36 3.35
CA THR A 31 4.13 9.98 2.99
C THR A 31 4.30 8.48 3.16
N VAL A 32 4.90 7.81 2.19
CA VAL A 32 5.22 6.38 2.22
C VAL A 32 6.72 6.22 2.01
N PHE A 33 7.37 5.51 2.93
CA PHE A 33 8.77 5.10 2.80
C PHE A 33 8.82 3.61 2.46
N VAL A 34 9.58 3.24 1.43
CA VAL A 34 9.73 1.87 0.93
C VAL A 34 11.19 1.46 1.01
N ASN A 35 11.44 0.27 1.56
CA ASN A 35 12.76 -0.32 1.70
C ASN A 35 12.73 -1.82 1.41
N SER A 36 13.89 -2.38 1.07
CA SER A 36 14.10 -3.83 1.03
C SER A 36 14.17 -4.38 2.47
N ILE A 37 13.45 -5.45 2.76
CA ILE A 37 13.44 -6.13 4.07
C ILE A 37 14.77 -6.86 4.27
N THR A 38 15.30 -7.49 3.23
CA THR A 38 16.56 -8.24 3.27
C THR A 38 17.76 -7.34 3.47
N SER A 39 17.84 -6.22 2.73
CA SER A 39 19.03 -5.34 2.74
C SER A 39 18.88 -4.10 3.63
N GLY A 40 17.66 -3.73 4.01
CA GLY A 40 17.35 -2.49 4.72
C GLY A 40 17.53 -1.21 3.88
N GLN A 41 17.87 -1.34 2.59
CA GLN A 41 18.14 -0.19 1.73
C GLN A 41 16.85 0.43 1.19
N PRO A 42 16.81 1.76 0.99
CA PRO A 42 15.69 2.41 0.34
C PRO A 42 15.51 1.89 -1.09
N VAL A 43 14.26 1.74 -1.52
CA VAL A 43 13.92 1.29 -2.88
C VAL A 43 13.40 2.47 -3.68
N SER A 44 14.19 2.92 -4.65
CA SER A 44 13.77 3.94 -5.62
C SER A 44 12.89 3.34 -6.72
N ASP A 45 12.13 4.19 -7.40
CA ASP A 45 11.28 3.83 -8.54
C ASP A 45 10.15 2.81 -8.22
N ALA A 46 9.88 2.57 -6.94
CA ALA A 46 8.74 1.78 -6.50
C ALA A 46 7.44 2.59 -6.68
N THR A 47 6.45 1.99 -7.34
CA THR A 47 5.13 2.58 -7.53
C THR A 47 4.26 2.27 -6.32
N VAL A 48 3.87 3.31 -5.59
CA VAL A 48 2.92 3.25 -4.47
C VAL A 48 1.54 3.64 -4.97
N SER A 49 0.57 2.74 -4.85
CA SER A 49 -0.82 2.98 -5.27
C SER A 49 -1.77 3.09 -4.08
N PHE A 50 -2.67 4.07 -4.15
CA PHE A 50 -3.66 4.35 -3.12
C PHE A 50 -5.05 3.95 -3.59
N ILE A 51 -5.65 2.99 -2.90
CA ILE A 51 -6.94 2.39 -3.24
C ILE A 51 -7.99 2.86 -2.22
N SER A 52 -9.10 3.37 -2.73
CA SER A 52 -10.24 3.87 -1.94
C SER A 52 -11.07 2.76 -1.31
N THR A 53 -11.98 3.15 -0.41
CA THR A 53 -13.05 2.27 0.09
C THR A 53 -14.04 1.81 -0.97
N ASN A 54 -14.15 2.49 -2.12
CA ASN A 54 -14.95 2.04 -3.27
C ASN A 54 -14.12 1.24 -4.29
N ASN A 55 -12.91 0.80 -3.90
CA ASN A 55 -12.01 -0.05 -4.66
C ASN A 55 -11.56 0.56 -6.00
N GLN A 56 -11.45 1.89 -6.05
CA GLN A 56 -10.88 2.64 -7.17
C GLN A 56 -9.46 3.03 -6.81
N GLN A 57 -8.54 2.87 -7.76
CA GLN A 57 -7.22 3.50 -7.65
C GLN A 57 -7.41 5.00 -7.89
N VAL A 58 -7.10 5.79 -6.88
CA VAL A 58 -7.34 7.25 -6.92
C VAL A 58 -6.05 8.00 -7.20
N PHE A 59 -4.92 7.47 -6.75
CA PHE A 59 -3.62 8.10 -6.94
C PHE A 59 -2.50 7.06 -6.93
N HIS A 60 -1.38 7.40 -7.56
CA HIS A 60 -0.12 6.69 -7.41
C HIS A 60 1.04 7.69 -7.31
N ALA A 61 2.06 7.31 -6.55
CA ALA A 61 3.32 8.03 -6.43
C ALA A 61 4.49 7.08 -6.66
N VAL A 62 5.61 7.61 -7.15
CA VAL A 62 6.84 6.85 -7.35
C VAL A 62 7.83 7.26 -6.27
N THR A 63 8.53 6.30 -5.68
CA THR A 63 9.56 6.59 -4.69
C THR A 63 10.78 7.26 -5.31
N ASP A 64 11.32 8.25 -4.62
CA ASP A 64 12.57 8.91 -5.00
C ASP A 64 13.81 8.08 -4.62
N GLY A 65 15.00 8.67 -4.79
CA GLY A 65 16.27 8.02 -4.44
C GLY A 65 16.44 7.72 -2.94
N GLU A 66 15.62 8.31 -2.07
CA GLU A 66 15.58 8.01 -0.65
C GLU A 66 14.49 6.98 -0.32
N GLY A 67 13.80 6.42 -1.32
CA GLY A 67 12.73 5.45 -1.13
C GLY A 67 11.42 6.09 -0.65
N VAL A 68 11.24 7.40 -0.84
CA VAL A 68 10.09 8.15 -0.34
C VAL A 68 9.13 8.50 -1.47
N ALA A 69 7.86 8.16 -1.30
CA ALA A 69 6.75 8.56 -2.16
C ALA A 69 5.78 9.43 -1.36
N LYS A 70 5.33 10.55 -1.95
CA LYS A 70 4.40 11.48 -1.29
C LYS A 70 3.14 11.68 -2.10
N PHE A 71 2.01 11.69 -1.41
CA PHE A 71 0.74 12.12 -1.93
C PHE A 71 0.27 13.36 -1.15
N SER A 72 0.56 14.53 -1.69
CA SER A 72 0.21 15.84 -1.11
C SER A 72 -1.05 16.42 -1.76
N ASP A 73 -1.61 17.49 -1.17
CA ASP A 73 -2.83 18.16 -1.64
C ASP A 73 -4.03 17.20 -1.77
N MET A 74 -4.17 16.25 -0.84
CA MET A 74 -5.24 15.24 -0.88
C MET A 74 -6.64 15.86 -0.95
N SER A 75 -6.85 16.97 -0.24
CA SER A 75 -8.10 17.73 -0.24
C SER A 75 -8.50 18.27 -1.62
N LYS A 76 -7.52 18.60 -2.47
CA LYS A 76 -7.75 19.10 -3.83
C LYS A 76 -7.80 17.97 -4.86
N GLN A 77 -6.90 17.01 -4.75
CA GLN A 77 -6.75 15.93 -5.73
C GLN A 77 -7.79 14.81 -5.51
N ALA A 78 -8.30 14.68 -4.28
CA ALA A 78 -9.18 13.59 -3.88
C ALA A 78 -10.14 14.05 -2.77
N ALA A 79 -10.98 15.06 -3.06
CA ALA A 79 -11.99 15.54 -2.12
C ALA A 79 -12.90 14.39 -1.66
N ASN A 80 -13.01 14.19 -0.33
CA ASN A 80 -13.71 13.07 0.32
C ASN A 80 -13.11 11.67 0.14
N PHE A 81 -11.85 11.56 -0.32
CA PHE A 81 -11.19 10.27 -0.45
C PHE A 81 -10.69 9.74 0.89
N LYS A 82 -11.03 8.47 1.15
CA LYS A 82 -10.49 7.69 2.25
C LYS A 82 -9.68 6.54 1.68
N VAL A 83 -8.37 6.57 1.90
CA VAL A 83 -7.48 5.45 1.61
C VAL A 83 -7.90 4.26 2.46
N ASN A 84 -8.10 3.11 1.83
CA ASN A 84 -8.39 1.84 2.49
C ASN A 84 -7.22 0.85 2.37
N LEU A 85 -6.52 0.88 1.23
CA LEU A 85 -5.40 0.01 0.95
C LEU A 85 -4.28 0.80 0.25
N ILE A 86 -3.04 0.49 0.62
CA ILE A 86 -1.83 0.99 -0.03
C ILE A 86 -1.07 -0.23 -0.51
N THR A 87 -0.65 -0.22 -1.76
CA THR A 87 0.23 -1.25 -2.34
C THR A 87 1.50 -0.60 -2.84
N ALA A 88 2.61 -1.32 -2.79
CA ALA A 88 3.88 -0.92 -3.38
C ALA A 88 4.26 -1.96 -4.44
N THR A 89 4.90 -1.54 -5.53
CA THR A 89 5.35 -2.46 -6.58
C THR A 89 6.66 -1.93 -7.15
N SER A 90 7.66 -2.79 -7.29
CA SER A 90 8.93 -2.46 -7.94
C SER A 90 9.20 -3.49 -9.03
N GLY A 91 9.17 -3.06 -10.30
CA GLY A 91 9.23 -3.99 -11.43
C GLY A 91 8.10 -5.01 -11.41
N GLU A 92 8.45 -6.30 -11.25
CA GLU A 92 7.50 -7.42 -11.16
C GLU A 92 7.23 -7.87 -9.70
N GLU A 93 7.81 -7.19 -8.70
CA GLU A 93 7.66 -7.49 -7.27
C GLU A 93 6.56 -6.62 -6.63
N PHE A 94 5.73 -7.23 -5.77
CA PHE A 94 4.53 -6.63 -5.14
C PHE A 94 4.63 -6.58 -3.61
#